data_AF-A0A925VNX4-F1
#
_entry.id   AF-A0A925VNX4-F1
#
_cell.length_a   1.000
_cell.length_b   1.000
_cell.length_c   1.000
_cell.angle_alpha   90.00
_cell.angle_beta   90.00
_cell.angle_gamma   90.00
#
_symmetry.space_group_name_H-M   'P 1'
#
loop_
_entity.id
_entity.type
_entity.pdbx_description
1 polymer ?
#
loop_
_entity_poly.entity_id
_entity_poly.type
_entity_poly.pdbx_seq_one_letter_code
_entity_poly.pdbx_strand_id
1 'polypeptide(L)'
;MATTLFSAAQLGSLTLQNHLVMAPMTRSRALGNLPNALMAEYYAQRASAGLIITEGTSPSPNGLGYARIPGLFNEEQVAGWKLTTDAVHAKGGHIFVQFMHSGRINHPLNLPEGAEAVAPSAVVAAGEMWTDQQQMQPHPTPRALTTDEVKAVVQEHVKAAKLASEAGFDGV
;
A
#
# COMPACT_ATOMS: atom_id res chain seq x y z
N MET A 1 36.57 -6.42 -0.47
CA MET A 1 35.11 -6.70 -0.37
C MET A 1 34.37 -5.43 -0.74
N ALA A 2 33.29 -5.51 -1.51
CA ALA A 2 32.52 -4.31 -1.91
C ALA A 2 31.83 -3.71 -0.67
N THR A 3 32.43 -2.67 -0.11
CA THR A 3 31.92 -1.92 1.06
C THR A 3 30.66 -1.12 0.73
N THR A 4 30.36 -0.92 -0.55
CA THR A 4 29.26 -0.09 -1.04
C THR A 4 27.90 -0.54 -0.55
N LEU A 5 27.61 -1.83 -0.40
CA LEU A 5 26.28 -2.24 0.07
C LEU A 5 25.98 -1.81 1.51
N PHE A 6 27.02 -1.75 2.34
CA PHE A 6 26.90 -1.49 3.78
C PHE A 6 27.31 -0.07 4.18
N SER A 7 27.80 0.74 3.24
CA SER A 7 28.07 2.16 3.49
C SER A 7 26.78 2.97 3.55
N ALA A 8 26.80 4.10 4.27
CA ALA A 8 25.67 5.03 4.27
C ALA A 8 25.34 5.50 2.84
N ALA A 9 24.04 5.67 2.56
CA ALA A 9 23.54 6.14 1.27
C ALA A 9 22.77 7.44 1.44
N GLN A 10 22.81 8.32 0.44
CA GLN A 10 21.98 9.53 0.40
C GLN A 10 20.82 9.32 -0.57
N LEU A 11 19.59 9.51 -0.09
CA LEU A 11 18.36 9.50 -0.89
C LEU A 11 17.60 10.80 -0.68
N GLY A 12 17.74 11.74 -1.62
CA GLY A 12 17.19 13.09 -1.43
C GLY A 12 17.73 13.73 -0.15
N SER A 13 16.86 14.07 0.79
CA SER A 13 17.22 14.60 2.10
C SER A 13 17.52 13.54 3.17
N LEU A 14 17.30 12.24 2.89
CA LEU A 14 17.48 11.16 3.86
C LEU A 14 18.87 10.55 3.79
N THR A 15 19.50 10.38 4.94
CA THR A 15 20.74 9.60 5.09
C THR A 15 20.38 8.19 5.55
N LEU A 16 20.45 7.22 4.65
CA LEU A 16 20.17 5.82 4.93
C LEU A 16 21.41 5.13 5.50
N GLN A 17 21.20 4.19 6.42
CA GLN A 17 22.28 3.43 7.07
C GLN A 17 23.05 2.48 6.13
N ASN A 18 22.44 2.06 5.02
CA ASN A 18 23.05 1.20 4.01
C ASN A 18 22.30 1.30 2.66
N HIS A 19 22.79 0.64 1.62
CA HIS A 19 22.16 0.61 0.28
C HIS A 19 21.15 -0.54 0.10
N LEU A 20 20.80 -1.27 1.17
CA LEU A 20 19.86 -2.39 1.11
C LEU A 20 18.44 -1.88 1.26
N VAL A 21 17.60 -2.15 0.27
CA VAL A 21 16.19 -1.78 0.27
C VAL A 21 15.34 -3.03 0.45
N MET A 22 14.41 -3.00 1.39
CA MET A 22 13.34 -3.99 1.47
C MET A 22 12.31 -3.66 0.39
N ALA A 23 12.21 -4.53 -0.61
CA ALA A 23 11.24 -4.40 -1.70
C ALA A 23 9.79 -4.42 -1.18
N PRO A 24 8.85 -3.77 -1.90
CA PRO A 24 7.43 -3.85 -1.57
C PRO A 24 6.92 -5.29 -1.77
N MET A 25 6.29 -5.85 -0.73
CA MET A 25 5.85 -7.25 -0.72
C MET A 25 4.47 -7.37 -0.08
N THR A 26 3.41 -7.52 -0.89
CA THR A 26 2.04 -7.74 -0.40
C THR A 26 1.94 -8.96 0.52
N ARG A 27 1.45 -8.76 1.74
CA ARG A 27 1.40 -9.81 2.78
C ARG A 27 -0.02 -10.23 3.16
N SER A 28 -1.04 -9.45 2.76
CA SER A 28 -2.47 -9.76 2.98
C SER A 28 -2.81 -10.01 4.46
N ARG A 29 -2.33 -9.12 5.34
CA ARG A 29 -2.48 -9.20 6.81
C ARG A 29 -3.29 -8.04 7.43
N ALA A 30 -3.85 -7.15 6.61
CA ALA A 30 -4.68 -6.04 7.06
C ALA A 30 -6.16 -6.47 7.10
N LEU A 31 -6.62 -6.98 8.26
CA LEU A 31 -8.04 -7.30 8.45
C LEU A 31 -8.87 -6.02 8.35
N GLY A 32 -9.96 -6.04 7.57
CA GLY A 32 -10.74 -4.84 7.28
C GLY A 32 -9.96 -3.74 6.58
N ASN A 33 -8.87 -4.09 5.87
CA ASN A 33 -7.93 -3.16 5.25
C ASN A 33 -7.23 -2.21 6.26
N LEU A 34 -7.25 -2.55 7.55
CA LEU A 34 -6.60 -1.79 8.61
C LEU A 34 -5.20 -2.35 8.93
N PRO A 35 -4.14 -1.52 8.85
CA PRO A 35 -2.86 -1.88 9.42
C PRO A 35 -2.97 -2.10 10.93
N ASN A 36 -2.19 -3.03 11.47
CA ASN A 36 -2.34 -3.50 12.84
C ASN A 36 -0.99 -3.82 13.50
N ALA A 37 -1.03 -4.18 14.80
CA ALA A 37 0.17 -4.45 15.59
C ALA A 37 1.08 -5.56 15.01
N LEU A 38 0.51 -6.57 14.34
CA LEU A 38 1.30 -7.61 13.67
C LEU A 38 2.14 -7.04 12.52
N MET A 39 1.57 -6.10 11.76
CA MET A 39 2.27 -5.42 10.68
C MET A 39 3.37 -4.50 11.22
N ALA A 40 3.09 -3.76 12.31
CA ALA A 40 4.08 -2.92 12.97
C ALA A 40 5.30 -3.73 13.45
N GLU A 41 5.07 -4.85 14.13
CA GLU A 41 6.13 -5.77 14.54
C GLU A 41 6.92 -6.31 13.33
N TYR A 42 6.22 -6.70 12.26
CA TYR A 42 6.85 -7.23 11.04
C TYR A 42 7.83 -6.25 10.38
N TYR A 43 7.46 -4.97 10.26
CA TYR A 43 8.34 -3.95 9.70
C TYR A 43 9.43 -3.52 10.68
N ALA A 44 9.14 -3.43 11.98
CA ALA A 44 10.14 -3.13 13.00
C ALA A 44 11.26 -4.19 13.04
N GLN A 45 10.97 -5.45 12.76
CA GLN A 45 12.01 -6.49 12.61
C GLN A 45 12.97 -6.24 11.44
N ARG A 46 12.58 -5.41 10.47
CA ARG A 46 13.31 -5.15 9.21
C ARG A 46 13.88 -3.73 9.13
N ALA A 47 13.78 -2.95 10.21
CA ALA A 47 14.28 -1.57 10.29
C ALA A 47 15.81 -1.45 10.14
N SER A 48 16.55 -2.56 10.03
CA SER A 48 17.97 -2.57 9.64
C SER A 48 18.21 -2.41 8.13
N ALA A 49 17.16 -2.48 7.30
CA ALA A 49 17.24 -2.06 5.90
C ALA A 49 17.56 -0.57 5.82
N GLY A 50 18.34 -0.16 4.82
CA GLY A 50 18.57 1.25 4.52
C GLY A 50 17.25 1.98 4.26
N LEU A 51 16.36 1.35 3.50
CA LEU A 51 14.98 1.80 3.28
C LEU A 51 14.02 0.62 3.26
N ILE A 52 12.85 0.79 3.87
CA ILE A 52 11.70 -0.10 3.70
C ILE A 52 10.73 0.53 2.73
N ILE A 53 10.23 -0.24 1.77
CA ILE A 53 9.04 0.11 1.00
C ILE A 53 7.92 -0.83 1.45
N THR A 54 6.78 -0.28 1.87
CA THR A 54 5.65 -1.09 2.37
C THR A 54 5.12 -2.05 1.30
N GLU A 55 4.29 -2.98 1.72
CA GLU A 55 3.33 -3.62 0.83
C GLU A 55 2.43 -2.61 0.11
N GLY A 56 1.83 -3.06 -1.01
CA GLY A 56 0.89 -2.28 -1.79
C GLY A 56 -0.27 -1.81 -0.93
N THR A 57 -0.39 -0.48 -0.80
CA THR A 57 -1.36 0.18 0.07
C THR A 57 -2.33 0.97 -0.80
N SER A 58 -3.63 0.70 -0.65
CA SER A 58 -4.62 1.32 -1.51
C SER A 58 -4.85 2.80 -1.14
N PRO A 59 -4.79 3.74 -2.10
CA PRO A 59 -5.06 5.15 -1.86
C PRO A 59 -6.55 5.49 -1.78
N SER A 60 -7.44 4.53 -2.09
CA SER A 60 -8.89 4.71 -2.05
C SER A 60 -9.66 3.40 -1.87
N PRO A 61 -10.96 3.45 -1.55
CA PRO A 61 -11.82 2.25 -1.55
C PRO A 61 -11.83 1.53 -2.91
N ASN A 62 -11.88 2.28 -4.01
CA ASN A 62 -11.90 1.73 -5.38
C ASN A 62 -10.53 1.18 -5.84
N GLY A 63 -9.45 1.58 -5.16
CA GLY A 63 -8.11 1.07 -5.41
C GLY A 63 -7.84 -0.31 -4.78
N LEU A 64 -8.74 -0.80 -3.93
CA LEU A 64 -8.62 -2.12 -3.32
C LEU A 64 -8.78 -3.21 -4.38
N GLY A 65 -8.31 -4.42 -4.04
CA GLY A 65 -8.48 -5.56 -4.92
C GLY A 65 -8.30 -6.88 -4.19
N TYR A 66 -7.23 -7.02 -3.40
CA TYR A 66 -6.94 -8.25 -2.66
C TYR A 66 -7.58 -8.22 -1.27
N ALA A 67 -8.12 -9.35 -0.80
CA ALA A 67 -8.98 -9.47 0.38
C ALA A 67 -8.48 -8.83 1.70
N ARG A 68 -7.17 -8.60 1.84
CA ARG A 68 -6.54 -8.10 3.08
C ARG A 68 -5.34 -7.18 2.84
N ILE A 69 -5.30 -6.45 1.73
CA ILE A 69 -4.30 -5.38 1.56
C ILE A 69 -4.67 -4.17 2.43
N PRO A 70 -3.69 -3.44 2.97
CA PRO A 70 -3.97 -2.23 3.72
C PRO A 70 -4.47 -1.10 2.81
N GLY A 71 -5.26 -0.19 3.37
CA GLY A 71 -5.58 1.11 2.76
C GLY A 71 -4.86 2.26 3.45
N LEU A 72 -4.92 3.44 2.83
CA LEU A 72 -4.56 4.73 3.43
C LEU A 72 -5.41 5.85 2.83
N PHE A 73 -6.69 5.85 3.19
CA PHE A 73 -7.71 6.78 2.70
C PHE A 73 -8.66 7.32 3.79
N ASN A 74 -8.49 6.86 5.03
CA ASN A 74 -9.24 7.31 6.21
C ASN A 74 -8.36 7.41 7.47
N GLU A 75 -8.91 8.00 8.53
CA GLU A 75 -8.19 8.27 9.79
C GLU A 75 -7.83 7.00 10.57
N GLU A 76 -8.68 5.97 10.54
CA GLU A 76 -8.41 4.68 11.20
C GLU A 76 -7.17 4.00 10.61
N GLN A 77 -7.02 4.06 9.28
CA GLN A 77 -5.85 3.55 8.58
C GLN A 77 -4.60 4.37 8.87
N VAL A 78 -4.72 5.70 9.00
CA VAL A 78 -3.61 6.57 9.46
C VAL A 78 -3.13 6.13 10.84
N ALA A 79 -4.04 5.93 11.79
CA ALA A 79 -3.69 5.49 13.14
C ALA A 79 -2.98 4.12 13.11
N GLY A 80 -3.49 3.17 12.32
CA GLY A 80 -2.86 1.85 12.13
C GLY A 80 -1.46 1.94 11.53
N TRP A 81 -1.28 2.75 10.48
CA TRP A 81 0.03 2.95 9.85
C TRP A 81 1.00 3.69 10.76
N LYS A 82 0.52 4.63 11.57
CA LYS A 82 1.34 5.34 12.54
C LYS A 82 2.00 4.41 13.55
N LEU A 83 1.33 3.35 13.98
CA LEU A 83 1.96 2.31 14.81
C LEU A 83 3.17 1.67 14.11
N THR A 84 3.10 1.50 12.80
CA THR A 84 4.16 0.88 12.00
C THR A 84 5.34 1.83 11.77
N THR A 85 5.07 3.06 11.38
CA THR A 85 6.12 4.07 11.16
C THR A 85 6.84 4.38 12.47
N ASP A 86 6.10 4.60 13.57
CA ASP A 86 6.68 4.83 14.91
C ASP A 86 7.58 3.65 15.32
N ALA A 87 7.17 2.39 15.07
CA ALA A 87 7.96 1.20 15.41
C ALA A 87 9.22 1.03 14.55
N VAL A 88 9.20 1.44 13.28
CA VAL A 88 10.38 1.46 12.40
C VAL A 88 11.35 2.57 12.82
N HIS A 89 10.82 3.77 13.07
CA HIS A 89 11.59 4.94 13.49
C HIS A 89 12.24 4.76 14.86
N ALA A 90 11.56 4.10 15.80
CA ALA A 90 12.14 3.74 17.11
C ALA A 90 13.40 2.86 17.01
N LYS A 91 13.63 2.22 15.84
CA LYS A 91 14.83 1.44 15.54
C LYS A 91 15.78 2.11 14.55
N GLY A 92 15.54 3.39 14.23
CA GLY A 92 16.36 4.17 13.32
C GLY A 92 16.22 3.82 11.84
N GLY A 93 15.16 3.09 11.45
CA GLY A 93 14.88 2.77 10.05
C GLY A 93 14.11 3.89 9.35
N HIS A 94 14.08 3.84 8.01
CA HIS A 94 13.22 4.68 7.17
C HIS A 94 12.21 3.83 6.41
N ILE A 95 11.00 4.34 6.20
CA ILE A 95 9.91 3.63 5.54
C ILE A 95 9.10 4.52 4.61
N PHE A 96 8.92 4.06 3.38
CA PHE A 96 8.07 4.67 2.36
C PHE A 96 6.82 3.82 2.14
N VAL A 97 5.68 4.46 1.87
CA VAL A 97 4.46 3.75 1.50
C VAL A 97 4.35 3.58 -0.02
N GLN A 98 4.15 2.36 -0.50
CA GLN A 98 3.82 2.12 -1.90
C GLN A 98 2.32 2.29 -2.13
N PHE A 99 1.91 3.33 -2.85
CA PHE A 99 0.54 3.42 -3.34
C PHE A 99 0.28 2.45 -4.48
N MET A 100 -0.81 1.68 -4.34
CA MET A 100 -1.22 0.68 -5.32
C MET A 100 -2.74 0.76 -5.54
N HIS A 101 -3.15 1.16 -6.73
CA HIS A 101 -4.54 1.07 -7.17
C HIS A 101 -4.69 -0.16 -8.08
N SER A 102 -5.43 -1.19 -7.62
CA SER A 102 -5.57 -2.47 -8.31
C SER A 102 -6.25 -2.38 -9.68
N GLY A 103 -7.08 -1.34 -9.91
CA GLY A 103 -7.78 -1.14 -11.18
C GLY A 103 -8.63 -2.37 -11.47
N ARG A 104 -8.54 -2.94 -12.68
CA ARG A 104 -9.30 -4.15 -13.06
C ARG A 104 -8.89 -5.45 -12.35
N ILE A 105 -7.80 -5.47 -11.58
CA ILE A 105 -7.36 -6.66 -10.82
C ILE A 105 -8.02 -6.64 -9.43
N ASN A 106 -9.35 -6.79 -9.41
CA ASN A 106 -10.17 -6.76 -8.20
C ASN A 106 -11.35 -7.75 -8.30
N HIS A 107 -12.09 -7.90 -7.21
CA HIS A 107 -13.38 -8.58 -7.16
C HIS A 107 -14.30 -7.86 -6.16
N PRO A 108 -15.61 -7.74 -6.41
CA PRO A 108 -16.52 -6.99 -5.52
C PRO A 108 -16.53 -7.49 -4.08
N LEU A 109 -16.27 -8.78 -3.86
CA LEU A 109 -16.18 -9.37 -2.50
C LEU A 109 -14.95 -8.90 -1.69
N ASN A 110 -13.97 -8.29 -2.35
CA ASN A 110 -12.80 -7.69 -1.71
C ASN A 110 -12.90 -6.15 -1.60
N LEU A 111 -14.02 -5.57 -2.06
CA LEU A 111 -14.28 -4.15 -1.99
C LEU A 111 -15.24 -3.84 -0.85
N PRO A 112 -15.08 -2.68 -0.16
CA PRO A 112 -16.06 -2.22 0.81
C PRO A 112 -17.36 -1.79 0.12
N GLU A 113 -18.43 -1.63 0.90
CA GLU A 113 -19.70 -1.13 0.38
C GLU A 113 -19.53 0.23 -0.31
N GLY A 114 -20.17 0.40 -1.47
CA GLY A 114 -20.10 1.61 -2.29
C GLY A 114 -18.85 1.74 -3.16
N ALA A 115 -17.86 0.85 -3.03
CA ALA A 115 -16.72 0.81 -3.93
C ALA A 115 -17.01 -0.01 -5.20
N GLU A 116 -16.35 0.36 -6.30
CA GLU A 116 -16.57 -0.21 -7.62
C GLU A 116 -15.27 -0.71 -8.27
N ALA A 117 -15.42 -1.77 -9.07
CA ALA A 117 -14.37 -2.26 -9.95
C ALA A 117 -14.18 -1.29 -11.13
N VAL A 118 -13.14 -0.44 -11.08
CA VAL A 118 -12.90 0.58 -12.12
C VAL A 118 -11.63 0.32 -12.94
N ALA A 119 -11.63 0.75 -14.20
CA ALA A 119 -10.50 0.60 -15.12
C ALA A 119 -10.51 1.66 -16.24
N PRO A 120 -9.42 1.79 -17.02
CA PRO A 120 -9.43 2.65 -18.22
C PRO A 120 -10.41 2.21 -19.31
N SER A 121 -10.82 0.94 -19.32
CA SER A 121 -11.77 0.38 -20.28
C SER A 121 -12.50 -0.81 -19.66
N ALA A 122 -13.71 -1.11 -20.15
CA ALA A 122 -14.53 -2.23 -19.70
C ALA A 122 -14.03 -3.58 -20.26
N VAL A 123 -12.78 -3.94 -19.93
CA VAL A 123 -12.10 -5.14 -20.39
C VAL A 123 -11.73 -6.01 -19.20
N VAL A 124 -12.37 -7.18 -19.12
CA VAL A 124 -12.13 -8.21 -18.10
C VAL A 124 -10.63 -8.58 -18.06
N ALA A 125 -10.08 -8.71 -16.87
CA ALA A 125 -8.74 -9.27 -16.69
C ALA A 125 -8.78 -10.80 -16.80
N ALA A 126 -7.80 -11.40 -17.47
CA ALA A 126 -7.71 -12.85 -17.53
C ALA A 126 -7.41 -13.45 -16.14
N GLY A 127 -7.95 -14.64 -15.89
CA GLY A 127 -7.71 -15.40 -14.66
C GLY A 127 -8.67 -15.02 -13.52
N GLU A 128 -8.27 -15.42 -12.32
CA GLU A 128 -9.08 -15.37 -11.12
C GLU A 128 -8.30 -14.72 -9.98
N MET A 129 -9.00 -14.33 -8.92
CA MET A 129 -8.37 -13.88 -7.69
C MET A 129 -9.03 -14.45 -6.45
N TRP A 130 -8.27 -14.48 -5.35
CA TRP A 130 -8.77 -14.94 -4.07
C TRP A 130 -9.70 -13.91 -3.41
N THR A 131 -10.82 -14.41 -2.89
CA THR A 131 -11.75 -13.73 -1.99
C THR A 131 -11.87 -14.54 -0.70
N ASP A 132 -12.00 -13.88 0.44
CA ASP A 132 -12.10 -14.63 1.72
C ASP A 132 -13.44 -15.36 1.87
N GLN A 133 -14.48 -14.86 1.20
CA GLN A 133 -15.83 -15.40 1.28
C GLN A 133 -16.06 -16.55 0.31
N GLN A 134 -15.46 -16.51 -0.89
CA GLN A 134 -15.75 -17.45 -1.98
C GLN A 134 -14.49 -18.02 -2.65
N GLN A 135 -13.32 -17.89 -2.03
CA GLN A 135 -12.05 -18.40 -2.56
C GLN A 135 -11.72 -17.80 -3.94
N MET A 136 -11.13 -18.57 -4.86
CA MET A 136 -10.83 -18.12 -6.21
C MET A 136 -12.12 -17.78 -6.96
N GLN A 137 -12.21 -16.56 -7.47
CA GLN A 137 -13.32 -16.06 -8.25
C GLN A 137 -12.80 -15.37 -9.53
N PRO A 138 -13.51 -15.48 -10.66
CA PRO A 138 -13.13 -14.79 -11.89
C PRO A 138 -13.19 -13.27 -11.69
N HIS A 139 -12.29 -12.54 -12.35
CA HIS A 139 -12.36 -11.08 -12.35
C HIS A 139 -13.67 -10.62 -13.02
N PRO A 140 -14.37 -9.60 -12.47
CA PRO A 140 -15.55 -9.04 -13.10
C PRO A 140 -15.18 -8.19 -14.32
N THR A 141 -16.17 -7.83 -15.13
CA THR A 141 -16.02 -6.71 -16.08
C THR A 141 -15.94 -5.41 -15.27
N PRO A 142 -14.84 -4.64 -15.35
CA PRO A 142 -14.76 -3.36 -14.66
C PRO A 142 -15.59 -2.30 -15.38
N ARG A 143 -16.00 -1.26 -14.66
CA ARG A 143 -16.54 -0.04 -15.24
C ARG A 143 -15.42 0.81 -15.83
N ALA A 144 -15.62 1.31 -17.04
CA ALA A 144 -14.69 2.28 -17.63
C ALA A 144 -14.84 3.63 -16.92
N LEU A 145 -13.71 4.20 -16.48
CA LEU A 145 -13.66 5.56 -15.94
C LEU A 145 -13.91 6.58 -17.04
N THR A 146 -14.67 7.61 -16.72
CA THR A 146 -14.75 8.83 -17.52
C THR A 146 -13.51 9.70 -17.32
N THR A 147 -13.26 10.64 -18.23
CA THR A 147 -12.16 11.60 -18.12
C THR A 147 -12.17 12.40 -16.82
N ASP A 148 -13.35 12.75 -16.29
CA ASP A 148 -13.46 13.51 -15.05
C ASP A 148 -13.22 12.62 -13.82
N GLU A 149 -13.65 11.36 -13.85
CA GLU A 149 -13.33 10.42 -12.77
C GLU A 149 -11.84 10.10 -12.68
N VAL A 150 -11.10 10.12 -13.80
CA VAL A 150 -9.63 10.02 -13.75
C VAL A 150 -9.02 11.15 -12.93
N LYS A 151 -9.57 12.38 -13.01
CA LYS A 151 -9.11 13.49 -12.16
C LYS A 151 -9.40 13.22 -10.69
N ALA A 152 -10.53 12.59 -10.37
CA ALA A 152 -10.84 12.17 -9.01
C ALA A 152 -9.84 11.13 -8.48
N VAL A 153 -9.46 10.14 -9.29
CA VAL A 153 -8.41 9.14 -8.93
C VAL A 153 -7.06 9.82 -8.65
N VAL A 154 -6.70 10.88 -9.38
CA VAL A 154 -5.50 11.68 -9.06
C VAL A 154 -5.65 12.34 -7.68
N GLN A 155 -6.82 12.89 -7.36
CA GLN A 155 -7.06 13.49 -6.05
C GLN A 155 -7.07 12.46 -4.91
N GLU A 156 -7.46 11.21 -5.18
CA GLU A 156 -7.34 10.11 -4.22
C GLU A 156 -5.88 9.86 -3.84
N HIS A 157 -4.97 9.81 -4.83
CA HIS A 157 -3.54 9.67 -4.57
C HIS A 157 -2.95 10.88 -3.81
N VAL A 158 -3.38 12.10 -4.17
CA VAL A 158 -2.97 13.32 -3.44
C VAL A 158 -3.45 13.28 -1.99
N LYS A 159 -4.69 12.87 -1.75
CA LYS A 159 -5.24 12.71 -0.39
C LYS A 159 -4.45 11.65 0.37
N ALA A 160 -4.24 10.47 -0.21
CA ALA A 160 -3.49 9.39 0.41
C ALA A 160 -2.04 9.81 0.76
N ALA A 161 -1.37 10.59 -0.11
CA ALA A 161 -0.04 11.13 0.16
C ALA A 161 -0.02 12.08 1.36
N LYS A 162 -1.06 12.91 1.55
CA LYS A 162 -1.20 13.75 2.75
C LYS A 162 -1.38 12.91 4.01
N LEU A 163 -2.26 11.91 3.94
CA LEU A 163 -2.48 10.96 5.04
C LEU A 163 -1.20 10.15 5.34
N ALA A 164 -0.37 9.85 4.35
CA ALA A 164 0.93 9.21 4.56
C ALA A 164 1.89 10.10 5.36
N SER A 165 1.93 11.39 5.05
CA SER A 165 2.69 12.35 5.86
C SER A 165 2.17 12.41 7.29
N GLU A 166 0.85 12.39 7.49
CA GLU A 166 0.23 12.38 8.83
C GLU A 166 0.51 11.07 9.60
N ALA A 167 0.56 9.94 8.89
CA ALA A 167 0.94 8.64 9.43
C ALA A 167 2.44 8.53 9.73
N GLY A 168 3.26 9.53 9.37
CA GLY A 168 4.68 9.56 9.68
C GLY A 168 5.57 8.78 8.70
N PHE A 169 5.14 8.56 7.46
CA PHE A 169 6.04 7.98 6.46
C PHE A 169 7.15 8.97 6.05
N ASP A 170 8.33 8.44 5.72
CA ASP A 170 9.46 9.23 5.21
C ASP A 170 9.29 9.62 3.72
N GLY A 171 8.36 8.95 3.02
CA GLY A 171 8.07 9.17 1.61
C GLY A 171 6.98 8.24 1.06
N VAL A 172 6.70 8.39 -0.23
CA VAL A 172 5.73 7.61 -1.03
C VAL A 172 6.38 7.10 -2.31
#